data_AF-A0A1D9MB07-F1
#
_entry.id   AF-A0A1D9MB07-F1
#
_cell.length_a   1.000
_cell.length_b   1.000
_cell.length_c   1.000
_cell.angle_alpha   90.00
_cell.angle_beta   90.00
_cell.angle_gamma   90.00
#
_symmetry.space_group_name_H-M   'P 1'
#
loop_
_entity.id
_entity.type
_entity.pdbx_description
1 polymer ?
#
loop_
_entity_poly.entity_id
_entity_poly.type
_entity_poly.pdbx_seq_one_letter_code
_entity_poly.pdbx_strand_id
1 'polypeptide(L)'
;MKFSVWLSAALLALTPPAFAETKSPDLKIPKGATLILCEWDVPKSHTTSPEATLLMTETSGRITVTDGLVLYYAGAPVKAEVQLDNAHRTVWAWSLRRVKDNGNQYVDDIKVRLTLQKADQSALLFINPVGYMTESVRGTCGAATEK
;
A
#
# COMPACT_ATOMS: atom_id res chain seq x y z
N MET A 1 -67.65 28.49 14.73
CA MET A 1 -66.80 27.67 15.63
C MET A 1 -65.37 27.74 15.09
N LYS A 2 -64.43 28.27 15.87
CA LYS A 2 -63.01 28.45 15.51
C LYS A 2 -62.22 27.26 16.05
N PHE A 3 -61.54 26.49 15.20
CA PHE A 3 -60.57 25.49 15.64
C PHE A 3 -59.16 26.03 15.42
N SER A 4 -58.46 26.27 16.53
CA SER A 4 -57.02 26.55 16.55
C SER A 4 -56.28 25.22 16.63
N VAL A 5 -55.38 24.95 15.70
CA VAL A 5 -54.47 23.80 15.75
C VAL A 5 -53.06 24.34 16.00
N TRP A 6 -52.46 23.93 17.12
CA TRP A 6 -51.12 24.27 17.54
C TRP A 6 -50.09 23.38 16.82
N LEU A 7 -49.08 24.00 16.19
CA LEU A 7 -47.86 23.31 15.73
C LEU A 7 -46.98 22.98 16.94
N SER A 8 -46.67 21.69 17.14
CA SER A 8 -45.56 21.25 17.98
C SER A 8 -44.36 20.94 17.09
N ALA A 9 -43.30 21.73 17.20
CA ALA A 9 -42.01 21.46 16.56
C ALA A 9 -41.13 20.64 17.53
N ALA A 10 -40.95 19.36 17.23
CA ALA A 10 -39.99 18.51 17.94
C ALA A 10 -38.60 18.71 17.30
N LEU A 11 -37.69 19.38 18.01
CA LEU A 11 -36.25 19.40 17.67
C LEU A 11 -35.65 18.03 17.96
N LEU A 12 -35.39 17.24 16.92
CA LEU A 12 -34.51 16.09 16.96
C LEU A 12 -33.05 16.57 16.94
N ALA A 13 -32.38 16.47 18.08
CA ALA A 13 -30.93 16.65 18.17
C ALA A 13 -30.24 15.47 17.47
N LEU A 14 -29.82 15.67 16.22
CA LEU A 14 -28.92 14.75 15.52
C LEU A 14 -27.55 14.82 16.19
N THR A 15 -27.21 13.81 16.98
CA THR A 15 -25.82 13.55 17.37
C THR A 15 -25.08 13.01 16.15
N PRO A 16 -24.02 13.68 15.67
CA PRO A 16 -23.22 13.12 14.59
C PRO A 16 -22.57 11.82 15.08
N PRO A 17 -22.51 10.77 14.24
CA PRO A 17 -21.81 9.55 14.61
C PRO A 17 -20.34 9.90 14.84
N ALA A 18 -19.83 9.51 16.01
CA ALA A 18 -18.41 9.59 16.30
C ALA A 18 -17.67 8.67 15.32
N PHE A 19 -17.00 9.26 14.34
CA PHE A 19 -15.99 8.54 13.57
C PHE A 19 -14.87 8.18 14.56
N ALA A 20 -14.81 6.90 14.92
CA ALA A 20 -13.69 6.37 15.67
C ALA A 20 -12.44 6.56 14.80
N GLU A 21 -11.51 7.38 15.29
CA GLU A 21 -10.19 7.56 14.71
C GLU A 21 -9.44 6.23 14.86
N THR A 22 -9.43 5.42 13.81
CA THR A 22 -8.65 4.20 13.77
C THR A 22 -7.19 4.59 13.90
N LYS A 23 -6.61 4.37 15.07
CA LYS A 23 -5.20 4.66 15.36
C LYS A 23 -4.34 3.94 14.33
N SER A 24 -3.80 4.68 13.35
CA SER A 24 -2.92 4.12 12.33
C SER A 24 -1.78 3.36 13.02
N PRO A 25 -1.41 2.15 12.53
CA PRO A 25 -0.27 1.44 13.09
C PRO A 25 0.96 2.35 13.06
N ASP A 26 1.60 2.49 14.21
CA ASP A 26 2.73 3.40 14.41
C ASP A 26 3.95 2.88 13.63
N LEU A 27 4.11 3.34 12.38
CA LEU A 27 5.26 3.04 11.56
C LEU A 27 6.46 3.79 12.13
N LYS A 28 7.31 3.08 12.87
CA LYS A 28 8.54 3.65 13.43
C LYS A 28 9.56 3.85 12.31
N ILE A 29 9.73 5.09 11.86
CA ILE A 29 10.72 5.48 10.85
C ILE A 29 12.03 5.81 11.57
N PRO A 30 13.14 5.08 11.31
CA PRO A 30 14.45 5.42 11.87
C PRO A 30 14.95 6.74 11.30
N LYS A 31 15.63 7.54 12.14
CA LYS A 31 16.31 8.77 11.66
C LYS A 31 17.33 8.44 10.56
N GLY A 32 17.35 9.27 9.52
CA GLY A 32 18.22 9.08 8.36
C GLY A 32 17.75 7.97 7.41
N ALA A 33 16.58 7.36 7.63
CA ALA A 33 16.01 6.43 6.67
C ALA A 33 15.56 7.17 5.40
N THR A 34 15.80 6.54 4.25
CA THR A 34 15.27 6.99 2.97
C THR A 34 13.96 6.26 2.70
N LEU A 35 12.92 7.02 2.41
CA LEU A 35 11.59 6.55 2.06
C LEU A 35 11.38 6.77 0.57
N ILE A 36 10.87 5.76 -0.12
CA ILE A 36 10.36 5.87 -1.48
C ILE A 36 8.90 5.45 -1.42
N LEU A 37 8.00 6.39 -1.67
CA LEU A 37 6.57 6.12 -1.79
C LEU A 37 6.21 6.10 -3.27
N CYS A 38 5.61 5.00 -3.72
CA CYS A 38 5.10 4.85 -5.07
C CYS A 38 3.57 4.79 -5.04
N GLU A 39 2.94 5.50 -5.95
CA GLU A 39 1.50 5.48 -6.19
C GLU A 39 1.23 4.82 -7.54
N TRP A 40 0.24 3.93 -7.59
CA TRP A 40 -0.02 3.08 -8.74
C TRP A 40 -1.34 3.40 -9.42
N ASP A 41 -1.32 3.46 -10.76
CA ASP A 41 -2.51 3.55 -11.59
C ASP A 41 -3.13 2.16 -11.72
N VAL A 42 -3.87 1.72 -10.69
CA VAL A 42 -4.45 0.37 -10.62
C VAL A 42 -5.79 0.31 -11.37
N PRO A 43 -5.92 -0.50 -12.44
CA PRO A 43 -7.20 -0.74 -13.08
C PRO A 43 -8.14 -1.48 -12.13
N LYS A 44 -9.45 -1.18 -12.18
CA LYS A 44 -10.46 -1.86 -11.34
C LYS A 44 -10.53 -3.39 -11.53
N SER A 45 -9.99 -3.91 -12.62
CA SER A 45 -9.91 -5.35 -12.89
C SER A 45 -8.77 -6.06 -12.16
N HIS A 46 -7.82 -5.31 -11.59
CA HIS A 46 -6.71 -5.87 -10.83
C HIS A 46 -7.14 -6.11 -9.39
N THR A 47 -6.73 -7.25 -8.85
CA THR A 47 -7.13 -7.71 -7.51
C THR A 47 -5.95 -7.89 -6.57
N THR A 48 -4.72 -7.91 -7.10
CA THR A 48 -3.50 -8.10 -6.30
C THR A 48 -2.61 -6.86 -6.26
N SER A 49 -2.79 -5.95 -7.20
CA SER A 49 -2.04 -4.70 -7.29
C SER A 49 -2.45 -3.72 -6.16
N PRO A 50 -1.53 -3.31 -5.27
CA PRO A 50 -1.83 -2.33 -4.24
C PRO A 50 -1.95 -0.92 -4.85
N GLU A 51 -2.66 -0.02 -4.17
CA GLU A 51 -2.76 1.39 -4.58
C GLU A 51 -1.46 2.17 -4.36
N ALA A 52 -0.72 1.83 -3.30
CA ALA A 52 0.56 2.45 -2.97
C ALA A 52 1.54 1.44 -2.38
N THR A 53 2.84 1.69 -2.59
CA THR A 53 3.93 0.89 -2.03
C THR A 53 4.98 1.80 -1.40
N LEU A 54 5.32 1.53 -0.14
CA LEU A 54 6.38 2.22 0.60
C LEU A 54 7.61 1.33 0.72
N LEU A 55 8.73 1.79 0.17
CA LEU A 55 10.07 1.27 0.38
C LEU A 55 10.76 2.12 1.45
N MET A 56 11.32 1.48 2.48
CA MET A 56 12.13 2.14 3.49
C MET A 56 13.53 1.52 3.46
N THR A 57 14.54 2.37 3.30
CA THR A 57 15.95 2.01 3.38
C THR A 57 16.53 2.63 4.63
N GLU A 58 16.89 1.78 5.58
CA GLU A 58 17.54 2.22 6.83
C GLU A 58 19.00 2.57 6.59
N THR A 59 19.60 3.32 7.52
CA THR A 59 21.03 3.68 7.47
C THR A 59 21.97 2.47 7.48
N SER A 60 21.51 1.32 7.98
CA SER A 60 22.22 0.04 7.92
C SER A 60 22.20 -0.61 6.52
N GLY A 61 21.47 -0.03 5.55
CA GLY A 61 21.23 -0.61 4.24
C GLY A 61 20.11 -1.66 4.20
N ARG A 62 19.40 -1.90 5.32
CA ARG A 62 18.24 -2.79 5.34
C ARG A 62 17.08 -2.13 4.59
N ILE A 63 16.50 -2.85 3.63
CA ILE A 63 15.36 -2.39 2.84
C ILE A 63 14.13 -3.19 3.22
N THR A 64 13.05 -2.50 3.57
CA THR A 64 11.74 -3.09 3.84
C THR A 64 10.67 -2.49 2.93
N VAL A 65 9.69 -3.29 2.57
CA VAL A 65 8.51 -2.88 1.81
C VAL A 65 7.26 -3.03 2.64
N THR A 66 6.37 -2.05 2.53
CA THR A 66 5.00 -2.09 3.07
C THR A 66 4.02 -1.62 1.99
N ASP A 67 2.98 -2.41 1.77
CA ASP A 67 1.86 -2.07 0.90
C ASP A 67 0.61 -2.85 1.36
N GLY A 68 -0.54 -2.65 0.70
CA GLY A 68 -1.77 -3.35 1.04
C GLY A 68 -1.68 -4.88 0.94
N LEU A 69 -0.93 -5.40 -0.04
CA LEU A 69 -0.75 -6.84 -0.26
C LEU A 69 0.13 -7.45 0.84
N VAL A 70 1.24 -6.78 1.17
CA VAL A 70 2.17 -7.13 2.25
C VAL A 70 1.45 -7.11 3.60
N LEU A 71 0.69 -6.05 3.89
CA LEU A 71 -0.03 -5.93 5.16
C LEU A 71 -1.12 -7.00 5.28
N TYR A 72 -1.84 -7.30 4.19
CA TYR A 72 -2.88 -8.31 4.19
C TYR A 72 -2.32 -9.72 4.46
N TYR A 73 -1.22 -10.10 3.82
CA TYR A 73 -0.70 -11.47 3.91
C TYR A 73 0.41 -11.68 4.95
N ALA A 74 1.31 -10.71 5.16
CA ALA A 74 2.43 -10.82 6.09
C ALA A 74 2.18 -10.11 7.43
N GLY A 75 1.24 -9.15 7.48
CA GLY A 75 0.90 -8.40 8.69
C GLY A 75 2.00 -7.43 9.17
N ALA A 76 3.13 -7.36 8.48
CA ALA A 76 4.29 -6.54 8.82
C ALA A 76 5.14 -6.23 7.57
N PRO A 77 5.99 -5.19 7.61
CA PRO A 77 6.93 -4.90 6.52
C PRO A 77 7.83 -6.10 6.22
N VAL A 78 8.03 -6.39 4.93
CA VAL A 78 8.87 -7.51 4.47
C VAL A 78 10.19 -7.01 3.91
N LYS A 79 11.24 -7.83 4.00
CA LYS A 79 12.54 -7.50 3.41
C LYS A 79 12.44 -7.47 1.89
N ALA A 80 13.00 -6.42 1.27
CA ALA A 80 13.24 -6.37 -0.16
C ALA A 80 14.74 -6.37 -0.47
N GLU A 81 15.07 -6.73 -1.70
CA GLU A 81 16.44 -6.83 -2.19
C GLU A 81 16.59 -6.02 -3.48
N VAL A 82 17.72 -5.32 -3.60
CA VAL A 82 18.09 -4.63 -4.85
C VAL A 82 18.58 -5.69 -5.84
N GLN A 83 17.85 -5.84 -6.94
CA GLN A 83 18.22 -6.73 -8.04
C GLN A 83 19.10 -6.04 -9.07
N LEU A 84 18.93 -4.72 -9.23
CA LEU A 84 19.71 -3.88 -10.12
C LEU A 84 19.69 -2.46 -9.59
N ASP A 85 20.85 -1.81 -9.58
CA ASP A 85 20.94 -0.37 -9.42
C ASP A 85 21.98 0.18 -10.38
N ASN A 86 21.58 1.11 -11.24
CA ASN A 86 22.49 1.76 -12.19
C ASN A 86 22.09 3.23 -12.39
N ALA A 87 22.75 3.92 -13.32
CA ALA A 87 22.49 5.33 -13.58
C ALA A 87 21.04 5.63 -14.06
N HIS A 88 20.36 4.65 -14.66
CA HIS A 88 19.05 4.84 -15.29
C HIS A 88 17.90 4.39 -14.40
N ARG A 89 18.08 3.30 -13.65
CA ARG A 89 16.99 2.66 -12.90
C ARG A 89 17.47 1.91 -11.68
N THR A 90 16.54 1.72 -10.75
CA THR A 90 16.69 0.80 -9.62
C THR A 90 15.56 -0.23 -9.67
N VAL A 91 15.90 -1.49 -9.39
CA VAL A 91 14.95 -2.60 -9.37
C VAL A 91 15.02 -3.27 -8.01
N TRP A 92 13.89 -3.33 -7.33
CA TRP A 92 13.71 -4.07 -6.08
C TRP A 92 12.86 -5.32 -6.31
N ALA A 93 13.10 -6.35 -5.51
CA ALA A 93 12.27 -7.54 -5.48
C ALA A 93 12.02 -8.02 -4.05
N TRP A 94 10.85 -8.60 -3.83
CA TRP A 94 10.47 -9.30 -2.61
C TRP A 94 9.50 -10.44 -2.93
N SER A 95 9.27 -11.30 -1.95
CA SER A 95 8.40 -12.47 -2.06
C SER A 95 7.48 -12.57 -0.85
N LEU A 96 6.22 -12.92 -1.10
CA LEU A 96 5.26 -13.33 -0.07
C LEU A 96 5.05 -14.84 -0.19
N ARG A 97 5.46 -15.59 0.83
CA ARG A 97 5.42 -17.06 0.79
C ARG A 97 4.17 -17.60 1.48
N ARG A 98 3.67 -18.72 0.97
CA ARG A 98 2.56 -19.51 1.54
C ARG A 98 1.31 -18.66 1.77
N VAL A 99 0.94 -17.91 0.75
CA VAL A 99 -0.22 -17.03 0.77
C VAL A 99 -1.50 -17.86 0.69
N LYS A 100 -2.42 -17.62 1.63
CA LYS A 100 -3.73 -18.27 1.69
C LYS A 100 -4.81 -17.21 1.82
N ASP A 101 -5.91 -17.39 1.12
CA ASP A 101 -7.13 -16.62 1.34
C ASP A 101 -8.13 -17.39 2.23
N ASN A 102 -9.21 -16.71 2.62
CA ASN A 102 -10.30 -17.31 3.40
C ASN A 102 -11.17 -18.29 2.59
N GLY A 103 -10.97 -18.38 1.28
CA GLY A 103 -11.65 -19.26 0.34
C GLY A 103 -10.91 -20.57 0.07
N ASN A 104 -9.85 -20.88 0.83
CA ASN A 104 -8.99 -22.05 0.67
C ASN A 104 -8.16 -22.03 -0.64
N GLN A 105 -8.00 -20.87 -1.27
CA GLN A 105 -7.03 -20.67 -2.33
C GLN A 105 -5.65 -20.52 -1.73
N TYR A 106 -4.66 -21.13 -2.39
CA TYR A 106 -3.29 -21.17 -1.91
C TYR A 106 -2.32 -20.84 -3.04
N VAL A 107 -1.38 -19.97 -2.73
CA VAL A 107 -0.25 -19.62 -3.60
C VAL A 107 1.05 -19.85 -2.83
N ASP A 108 1.93 -20.68 -3.38
CA ASP A 108 3.22 -20.98 -2.76
C ASP A 108 4.09 -19.74 -2.58
N ASP A 109 4.12 -18.87 -3.59
CA ASP A 109 4.95 -17.66 -3.62
C ASP A 109 4.29 -16.60 -4.51
N ILE A 110 4.23 -15.36 -4.01
CA ILE A 110 3.94 -14.18 -4.81
C ILE A 110 5.24 -13.40 -4.95
N LYS A 111 5.79 -13.39 -6.16
CA LYS A 111 7.02 -12.67 -6.49
C LYS A 111 6.66 -11.28 -6.98
N VAL A 112 7.25 -10.27 -6.34
CA VAL A 112 7.00 -8.88 -6.69
C VAL A 112 8.30 -8.22 -7.15
N ARG A 113 8.20 -7.40 -8.19
CA ARG A 113 9.32 -6.61 -8.72
C ARG A 113 8.88 -5.19 -8.99
N LEU A 114 9.58 -4.23 -8.39
CA LEU A 114 9.40 -2.81 -8.62
C LEU A 114 10.59 -2.29 -9.44
N THR A 115 10.32 -1.61 -10.55
CA THR A 115 11.33 -0.89 -11.32
C THR A 115 11.03 0.60 -11.28
N LEU A 116 11.99 1.41 -10.82
CA LEU A 116 11.93 2.87 -10.83
C LEU A 116 12.90 3.42 -11.87
N GLN A 117 12.42 4.26 -12.79
CA GLN A 117 13.26 5.06 -13.66
C GLN A 117 13.73 6.31 -12.91
N LYS A 118 15.04 6.53 -12.82
CA LYS A 118 15.60 7.65 -12.04
C LYS A 118 15.37 9.00 -12.70
N ALA A 119 15.27 9.04 -14.03
CA ALA A 119 15.19 10.27 -14.81
C ALA A 119 13.87 11.03 -14.60
N ASP A 120 12.75 10.30 -14.56
CA ASP A 120 11.40 10.87 -14.51
C ASP A 120 10.55 10.33 -13.35
N GLN A 121 11.13 9.47 -12.52
CA GLN A 121 10.46 8.80 -11.41
C GLN A 121 9.25 7.93 -11.83
N SER A 122 9.12 7.61 -13.11
CA SER A 122 8.14 6.64 -13.57
C SER A 122 8.50 5.25 -13.05
N ALA A 123 7.48 4.49 -12.68
CA ALA A 123 7.65 3.18 -12.08
C ALA A 123 6.75 2.12 -12.70
N LEU A 124 7.19 0.87 -12.58
CA LEU A 124 6.47 -0.31 -13.01
C LEU A 124 6.57 -1.39 -11.92
N LEU A 125 5.42 -1.85 -11.45
CA LEU A 125 5.29 -2.95 -10.51
C LEU A 125 4.80 -4.19 -11.26
N PHE A 126 5.47 -5.32 -11.04
CA PHE A 126 5.02 -6.64 -11.46
C PHE A 126 4.72 -7.49 -10.26
N ILE A 127 3.55 -8.14 -10.25
CA ILE A 127 3.11 -9.06 -9.21
C ILE A 127 2.81 -10.39 -9.87
N ASN A 128 3.60 -11.41 -9.53
CA ASN A 128 3.49 -12.76 -10.07
C ASN A 128 3.15 -13.73 -8.93
N PRO A 129 1.86 -14.05 -8.72
CA PRO A 129 1.48 -15.21 -7.94
C PRO A 129 1.82 -16.47 -8.75
N VAL A 130 2.69 -17.32 -8.24
CA VAL A 130 3.17 -18.50 -8.97
C VAL A 130 2.01 -19.44 -9.28
N GLY A 131 1.85 -19.76 -10.57
CA GLY A 131 0.74 -20.59 -11.06
C GLY A 131 -0.51 -19.80 -11.49
N TYR A 132 -0.50 -18.47 -11.37
CA TYR A 132 -1.61 -17.58 -11.72
C TYR A 132 -1.18 -16.47 -12.68
N MET A 133 -2.15 -15.66 -13.11
CA MET A 133 -1.90 -14.52 -13.98
C MET A 133 -1.04 -13.46 -13.27
N THR A 134 -0.09 -12.89 -14.01
CA THR A 134 0.71 -11.76 -13.54
C THR A 134 -0.03 -10.46 -13.75
N GLU A 135 -0.06 -9.60 -12.74
CA GLU A 135 -0.51 -8.22 -12.88
C GLU A 135 0.70 -7.29 -13.02
N SER A 136 0.54 -6.24 -13.83
CA SER A 136 1.53 -5.17 -13.93
C SER A 136 0.86 -3.81 -13.92
N VAL A 137 1.34 -2.90 -13.08
CA VAL A 137 0.79 -1.54 -12.96
C VAL A 137 1.90 -0.50 -13.10
N ARG A 138 1.58 0.60 -13.77
CA ARG A 138 2.45 1.76 -13.87
C ARG A 138 2.10 2.75 -12.76
N GLY A 139 3.05 3.63 -12.46
CA GLY A 139 2.87 4.64 -11.44
C GLY A 139 4.03 5.60 -11.40
N THR A 140 4.09 6.38 -10.35
CA THR A 140 5.17 7.33 -10.07
C THR A 140 5.64 7.17 -8.63
N CYS A 141 6.90 7.53 -8.36
CA CYS A 141 7.43 7.49 -7.02
C CYS A 141 8.00 8.84 -6.58
N GLY A 142 7.94 9.11 -5.28
CA GLY A 142 8.62 10.21 -4.61
C GLY A 142 9.58 9.69 -3.55
N ALA A 143 10.70 10.37 -3.37
CA ALA A 143 11.68 10.04 -2.34
C ALA A 143 11.76 11.13 -1.27
N ALA A 144 11.86 10.71 -0.01
CA ALA A 144 12.10 11.58 1.14
C ALA A 144 13.16 10.96 2.05
N THR A 145 13.88 11.77 2.79
CA THR A 145 14.81 11.30 3.83
C THR A 145 14.36 11.87 5.17
N GLU A 146 14.22 10.99 6.16
CA GLU A 146 13.90 11.40 7.52
C GLU A 146 15.09 12.12 8.14
N LYS A 147 14.87 13.34 8.63
CA LYS A 147 15.93 14.23 9.15
C LYS A 147 16.31 13.95 10.61
#